data_AF-A0A7X6SXU9-F1
#
_entry.id   AF-A0A7X6SXU9-F1
#
_cell.length_a   1.000
_cell.length_b   1.000
_cell.length_c   1.000
_cell.angle_alpha   90.00
_cell.angle_beta   90.00
_cell.angle_gamma   90.00
#
_symmetry.space_group_name_H-M   'P 1'
#
loop_
_entity.id
_entity.type
_entity.pdbx_description
1 polymer ?
#
loop_
_entity_poly.entity_id
_entity_poly.type
_entity_poly.pdbx_seq_one_letter_code
_entity_poly.pdbx_strand_id
1 'polypeptide(L)'
;MNKTLKIGAGREIITPPLGMILSGYAPGRPAVSINDDLRVTCLALADGQTKAMLISADICTYQKESSDRLRSLVADQVGVPAANVIFSPTHTHSGPVTSSGWIKTGGQHLSYIEEIFEPAVQKAAKAAWASLEPAHMGIGTVQS
;
A
#
# COMPACT_ATOMS: atom_id res chain seq x y z
N MET A 1 -23.22 -23.59 -7.95
CA MET A 1 -23.19 -22.18 -8.40
C MET A 1 -21.81 -21.91 -8.96
N ASN A 2 -21.68 -21.44 -10.20
CA ASN A 2 -20.36 -21.07 -10.74
C ASN A 2 -19.82 -19.87 -9.96
N LYS A 3 -18.63 -20.02 -9.36
CA LYS A 3 -17.93 -18.92 -8.69
C LYS A 3 -17.37 -18.00 -9.76
N THR A 4 -17.99 -16.84 -9.94
CA THR A 4 -17.45 -15.78 -10.82
C THR A 4 -16.48 -14.94 -10.01
N LEU A 5 -15.19 -14.96 -10.38
CA LEU A 5 -14.20 -14.06 -9.84
C LEU A 5 -14.56 -12.63 -10.24
N LYS A 6 -14.59 -11.73 -9.26
CA LYS A 6 -14.67 -10.29 -9.46
C LYS A 6 -13.41 -9.64 -8.94
N ILE A 7 -12.89 -8.69 -9.71
CA ILE A 7 -11.73 -7.89 -9.34
C ILE A 7 -12.10 -6.43 -9.51
N GLY A 8 -11.60 -5.59 -8.61
CA GLY A 8 -11.68 -4.15 -8.70
C GLY A 8 -10.37 -3.53 -8.26
N ALA A 9 -10.06 -2.34 -8.76
CA ALA A 9 -8.79 -1.68 -8.56
C ALA A 9 -9.00 -0.24 -8.08
N GLY A 10 -8.20 0.18 -7.10
CA GLY A 10 -8.17 1.54 -6.61
C GLY A 10 -6.73 1.99 -6.43
N ARG A 11 -6.45 3.26 -6.72
CA ARG A 11 -5.11 3.82 -6.67
C ARG A 11 -5.15 5.25 -6.18
N GLU A 12 -4.23 5.58 -5.30
CA GLU A 12 -4.09 6.92 -4.73
C GLU A 12 -2.62 7.34 -4.70
N ILE A 13 -2.39 8.64 -4.78
CA ILE A 13 -1.06 9.24 -4.65
C ILE A 13 -0.72 9.32 -3.16
N ILE A 14 0.51 8.93 -2.82
CA ILE A 14 1.09 8.98 -1.48
C ILE A 14 2.39 9.79 -1.47
N THR A 15 2.64 10.64 -2.47
CA THR A 15 3.83 11.49 -2.51
C THR A 15 3.89 12.42 -1.29
N PRO A 16 4.94 12.36 -0.44
CA PRO A 16 5.07 13.27 0.69
C PRO A 16 5.44 14.69 0.24
N PRO A 17 5.25 15.70 1.10
CA PRO A 17 5.90 17.00 0.95
C PRO A 17 7.43 16.89 0.86
N LEU A 18 8.06 17.83 0.14
CA LEU A 18 9.51 17.94 0.08
C LEU A 18 10.12 18.18 1.47
N GLY A 19 11.38 17.78 1.64
CA GLY A 19 12.14 17.92 2.89
C GLY A 19 12.10 16.68 3.79
N MET A 20 11.17 15.74 3.59
CA MET A 20 11.16 14.47 4.31
C MET A 20 12.39 13.63 3.96
N ILE A 21 12.94 12.93 4.96
CA ILE A 21 14.08 12.04 4.77
C ILE A 21 13.65 10.81 3.95
N LEU A 22 14.41 10.52 2.91
CA LEU A 22 14.25 9.34 2.07
C LEU A 22 14.79 8.09 2.78
N SER A 23 14.05 6.99 2.65
CA SER A 23 14.38 5.69 3.23
C SER A 23 15.35 4.88 2.36
N GLY A 24 16.05 3.91 2.96
CA GLY A 24 16.87 2.91 2.27
C GLY A 24 18.39 3.15 2.29
N TYR A 25 18.86 4.40 2.13
CA TYR A 25 20.31 4.72 2.14
C TYR A 25 20.72 5.57 3.35
N ALA A 26 21.79 5.17 4.04
CA ALA A 26 22.39 5.96 5.13
C ALA A 26 23.40 7.02 4.59
N PRO A 27 23.54 8.19 5.23
CA PRO A 27 22.92 8.63 6.49
C PRO A 27 21.47 9.15 6.36
N GLY A 28 20.80 8.92 5.24
CA GLY A 28 19.51 9.53 4.89
C GLY A 28 19.72 10.90 4.24
N ARG A 29 18.89 11.25 3.26
CA ARG A 29 18.90 12.57 2.61
C ARG A 29 17.47 13.12 2.49
N PRO A 30 17.27 14.44 2.56
CA PRO A 30 15.95 15.02 2.32
C PRO A 30 15.54 14.87 0.86
N ALA A 31 14.25 14.71 0.61
CA ALA A 31 13.66 14.84 -0.72
C ALA A 31 13.73 16.31 -1.16
N VAL A 32 14.45 16.60 -2.25
CA VAL A 32 14.61 17.96 -2.80
C VAL A 32 13.80 18.18 -4.09
N SER A 33 13.31 17.11 -4.69
CA SER A 33 12.49 17.12 -5.90
C SER A 33 11.60 15.87 -5.95
N ILE A 34 10.54 15.94 -6.76
CA ILE A 34 9.64 14.82 -7.08
C ILE A 34 9.89 14.46 -8.54
N ASN A 35 10.34 13.23 -8.81
CA ASN A 35 10.48 12.73 -10.18
C ASN A 35 9.17 12.11 -10.68
N ASP A 36 8.58 11.23 -9.87
CA ASP A 36 7.32 10.56 -10.14
C ASP A 36 6.47 10.55 -8.86
N ASP A 37 5.15 10.40 -9.03
CA ASP A 37 4.27 10.14 -7.90
C ASP A 37 4.58 8.78 -7.28
N LEU A 38 4.66 8.76 -5.95
CA LEU A 38 4.54 7.53 -5.18
C LEU A 38 3.07 7.16 -5.08
N ARG A 39 2.74 5.88 -5.21
CA ARG A 39 1.35 5.42 -5.20
C ARG A 39 1.11 4.26 -4.25
N VAL A 40 -0.13 4.16 -3.78
CA VAL A 40 -0.70 2.92 -3.27
C VAL A 40 -1.70 2.40 -4.29
N THR A 41 -1.65 1.10 -4.59
CA THR A 41 -2.63 0.41 -5.42
C THR A 41 -3.24 -0.74 -4.63
N CYS A 42 -4.56 -0.76 -4.54
CA CYS A 42 -5.34 -1.82 -3.92
C CYS A 42 -6.08 -2.61 -5.01
N LEU A 43 -5.98 -3.94 -4.96
CA LEU A 43 -6.81 -4.86 -5.74
C LEU A 43 -7.76 -5.57 -4.78
N ALA A 44 -9.06 -5.39 -4.98
CA ALA A 44 -10.10 -6.13 -4.28
C ALA A 44 -10.44 -7.39 -5.10
N LEU A 45 -10.54 -8.54 -4.42
CA LEU A 45 -10.89 -9.81 -5.05
C LEU A 45 -12.08 -10.43 -4.32
N ALA A 46 -13.07 -10.93 -5.07
CA ALA A 46 -14.22 -11.63 -4.51
C ALA A 46 -14.71 -12.76 -5.42
N ASP A 47 -15.13 -13.88 -4.85
CA ASP A 47 -15.72 -15.02 -5.60
C ASP A 47 -17.18 -15.35 -5.18
N GLY A 48 -17.79 -14.45 -4.40
CA GLY A 48 -19.11 -14.62 -3.78
C GLY A 48 -19.09 -15.26 -2.39
N GLN A 49 -17.99 -15.91 -1.98
CA GLN A 49 -17.82 -16.48 -0.63
C GLN A 49 -16.62 -15.88 0.09
N THR A 50 -15.51 -15.74 -0.61
CA THR A 50 -14.24 -15.22 -0.11
C THR A 50 -14.04 -13.80 -0.61
N LYS A 51 -13.55 -12.94 0.29
CA LYS A 51 -13.05 -11.61 -0.01
C LYS A 51 -11.57 -11.55 0.33
N ALA A 52 -10.77 -10.92 -0.51
CA ALA A 52 -9.36 -10.69 -0.27
C ALA A 52 -8.94 -9.31 -0.80
N MET A 53 -7.80 -8.82 -0.34
CA MET A 53 -7.19 -7.60 -0.84
C MET A 53 -5.69 -7.75 -0.98
N LEU A 54 -5.15 -7.28 -2.11
CA LEU A 54 -3.72 -7.07 -2.31
C LEU A 54 -3.45 -5.56 -2.35
N ILE A 55 -2.51 -5.10 -1.53
CA ILE A 55 -2.12 -3.70 -1.43
C ILE A 55 -0.64 -3.60 -1.78
N SER A 56 -0.30 -2.84 -2.80
CA SER A 56 1.07 -2.49 -3.16
C SER A 56 1.31 -1.01 -2.89
N ALA A 57 2.41 -0.65 -2.22
CA ALA A 57 2.73 0.73 -1.88
C ALA A 57 4.18 1.10 -2.20
N ASP A 58 4.37 2.26 -2.80
CA ASP A 58 5.68 2.82 -3.13
C ASP A 58 6.39 3.42 -1.91
N ILE A 59 6.75 2.53 -0.99
CA ILE A 59 7.56 2.82 0.20
C ILE A 59 8.66 1.76 0.36
N CYS A 60 9.68 2.08 1.15
CA CYS A 60 10.80 1.19 1.39
C CYS A 60 10.40 0.02 2.31
N THR A 61 9.99 0.32 3.52
CA THR A 61 9.77 -0.66 4.59
C THR A 61 8.63 -0.18 5.47
N TYR A 62 7.87 -1.12 6.05
CA TYR A 62 6.83 -0.80 7.01
C TYR A 62 6.95 -1.77 8.18
N GLN A 63 6.77 -1.26 9.40
CA GLN A 63 6.94 -2.09 10.60
C GLN A 63 5.83 -3.11 10.71
N LYS A 64 6.14 -4.26 11.31
CA LYS A 64 5.19 -5.36 11.46
C LYS A 64 3.92 -4.90 12.16
N GLU A 65 4.06 -4.17 13.26
CA GLU A 65 2.96 -3.68 14.08
C GLU A 65 2.11 -2.67 13.30
N SER A 66 2.74 -1.79 12.53
CA SER A 66 2.06 -0.86 11.63
C SER A 66 1.33 -1.60 10.49
N SER A 67 1.92 -2.65 9.93
CA SER A 67 1.27 -3.51 8.93
C SER A 67 0.07 -4.26 9.51
N ASP A 68 0.18 -4.79 10.73
CA ASP A 68 -0.92 -5.45 11.43
C ASP A 68 -2.09 -4.46 11.62
N ARG A 69 -1.80 -3.25 12.10
CA ARG A 69 -2.79 -2.18 12.24
C ARG A 69 -3.42 -1.79 10.91
N LEU A 70 -2.62 -1.60 9.87
CA LEU A 70 -3.10 -1.23 8.54
C LEU A 70 -4.08 -2.28 7.99
N ARG A 71 -3.77 -3.57 8.16
CA ARG A 71 -4.66 -4.67 7.76
C ARG A 71 -5.99 -4.62 8.51
N SER A 72 -5.97 -4.35 9.82
CA SER A 72 -7.19 -4.19 10.61
C SER A 72 -8.02 -2.98 10.15
N LEU A 73 -7.38 -1.82 9.91
CA LEU A 73 -8.05 -0.63 9.40
C LEU A 73 -8.74 -0.89 8.05
N VAL A 74 -8.04 -1.55 7.13
CA VAL A 74 -8.61 -1.94 5.83
C VAL A 74 -9.76 -2.93 6.05
N ALA A 75 -9.58 -3.94 6.91
CA ALA A 75 -10.60 -4.93 7.20
C ALA A 75 -11.91 -4.30 7.67
N ASP A 76 -11.83 -3.40 8.65
CA ASP A 76 -12.99 -2.68 9.20
C ASP A 76 -13.63 -1.79 8.14
N GLN A 77 -12.81 -1.16 7.29
CA GLN A 77 -13.28 -0.18 6.33
C GLN A 77 -14.07 -0.78 5.16
N VAL A 78 -13.73 -1.99 4.71
CA VAL A 78 -14.32 -2.59 3.49
C VAL A 78 -14.89 -4.00 3.69
N GLY A 79 -14.88 -4.51 4.93
CA GLY A 79 -15.48 -5.78 5.29
C GLY A 79 -14.77 -6.99 4.69
N VAL A 80 -13.44 -6.93 4.59
CA VAL A 80 -12.56 -8.05 4.23
C VAL A 80 -11.93 -8.60 5.51
N PRO A 81 -11.78 -9.92 5.71
CA PRO A 81 -11.04 -10.43 6.87
C PRO A 81 -9.59 -9.93 6.85
N ALA A 82 -9.06 -9.44 7.97
CA ALA A 82 -7.69 -8.93 8.05
C ALA A 82 -6.64 -9.97 7.61
N ALA A 83 -6.90 -11.26 7.89
CA ALA A 83 -6.07 -12.38 7.44
C ALA A 83 -6.03 -12.55 5.91
N ASN A 84 -6.99 -11.98 5.18
CA ASN A 84 -7.07 -12.02 3.72
C ASN A 84 -6.55 -10.73 3.07
N VAL A 85 -5.88 -9.87 3.83
CA VAL A 85 -5.24 -8.64 3.33
C VAL A 85 -3.73 -8.85 3.25
N ILE A 86 -3.18 -8.77 2.04
CA ILE A 86 -1.74 -8.77 1.79
C ILE A 86 -1.29 -7.33 1.57
N PHE A 87 -0.29 -6.89 2.33
CA PHE A 87 0.34 -5.57 2.17
C PHE A 87 1.80 -5.74 1.77
N SER A 88 2.18 -5.13 0.65
CA SER A 88 3.48 -5.30 0.00
C SER A 88 4.08 -3.93 -0.36
N PRO A 89 4.99 -3.40 0.47
CA PRO A 89 5.91 -2.34 0.05
C PRO A 89 6.70 -2.76 -1.20
N THR A 90 6.95 -1.84 -2.13
CA THR A 90 7.79 -2.11 -3.32
C THR A 90 9.28 -2.09 -3.02
N HIS A 91 9.66 -1.66 -1.82
CA HIS A 91 11.05 -1.49 -1.40
C HIS A 91 11.80 -0.38 -2.16
N THR A 92 11.10 0.69 -2.54
CA THR A 92 11.75 1.87 -3.14
C THR A 92 12.57 2.65 -2.11
N HIS A 93 13.83 2.95 -2.45
CA HIS A 93 14.74 3.79 -1.66
C HIS A 93 14.59 5.30 -1.95
N SER A 94 13.53 5.67 -2.68
CA SER A 94 13.22 7.06 -3.04
C SER A 94 11.89 7.54 -2.45
N GLY A 95 11.36 6.83 -1.44
CA GLY A 95 10.19 7.23 -0.65
C GLY A 95 10.54 7.65 0.78
N PRO A 96 9.58 8.20 1.55
CA PRO A 96 9.82 8.69 2.90
C PRO A 96 10.10 7.55 3.91
N VAL A 97 10.80 7.87 4.99
CA VAL A 97 10.98 6.95 6.13
C VAL A 97 9.63 6.66 6.80
N THR A 98 9.18 5.42 6.71
CA THR A 98 7.89 4.93 7.23
C THR A 98 8.05 3.86 8.32
N SER A 99 9.28 3.49 8.65
CA SER A 99 9.63 2.53 9.70
C SER A 99 10.79 3.04 10.55
N SER A 100 10.79 2.79 11.85
CA SER A 100 11.94 3.10 12.72
C SER A 100 13.02 2.00 12.67
N GLY A 101 14.27 2.37 12.94
CA GLY A 101 15.38 1.45 13.23
C GLY A 101 16.57 1.49 12.26
N TRP A 102 16.34 1.67 10.95
CA TRP A 102 17.41 1.63 9.94
C TRP A 102 18.05 2.99 9.66
N ILE A 103 17.22 4.02 9.42
CA ILE A 103 17.70 5.39 9.29
C ILE A 103 17.54 6.09 10.64
N LYS A 104 18.69 6.50 11.22
CA LYS A 104 18.73 7.22 12.50
C LYS A 104 18.40 8.71 12.35
N THR A 105 18.59 9.27 11.16
CA THR A 105 18.36 10.67 10.84
C THR A 105 16.89 10.93 10.52
N GLY A 106 16.28 11.94 11.15
CA GLY A 106 14.92 12.39 10.85
C GLY A 106 13.78 11.51 11.37
N GLY A 107 14.06 10.30 11.87
CA GLY A 107 13.06 9.43 12.48
C GLY A 107 11.95 9.00 11.51
N GLN A 108 10.91 8.36 12.07
CA GLN A 108 9.70 8.03 11.32
C GLN A 108 8.85 9.28 11.11
N HIS A 109 8.39 9.52 9.88
CA HIS A 109 7.48 10.63 9.59
C HIS A 109 6.05 10.24 9.95
N LEU A 110 5.70 10.29 11.24
CA LEU A 110 4.38 9.87 11.73
C LEU A 110 3.24 10.67 11.11
N SER A 111 3.39 11.99 10.94
CA SER A 111 2.39 12.83 10.27
C SER A 111 2.14 12.38 8.83
N TYR A 112 3.19 12.03 8.08
CA TYR A 112 3.01 11.45 6.74
C TYR A 112 2.20 10.15 6.78
N ILE A 113 2.47 9.28 7.76
CA ILE A 113 1.74 8.01 7.89
C ILE A 113 0.26 8.26 8.18
N GLU A 114 -0.02 9.07 9.19
CA GLU A 114 -1.37 9.27 9.73
C GLU A 114 -2.23 10.18 8.85
N GLU A 115 -1.65 11.20 8.23
CA GLU A 115 -2.39 12.23 7.49
C GLU A 115 -2.44 11.96 5.98
N ILE A 116 -1.48 11.22 5.41
CA ILE A 116 -1.39 10.99 3.97
C ILE A 116 -1.49 9.51 3.64
N PHE A 117 -0.56 8.69 4.14
CA PHE A 117 -0.40 7.31 3.71
C PHE A 117 -1.61 6.43 4.06
N GLU A 118 -1.99 6.35 5.33
CA GLU A 118 -3.11 5.49 5.76
C GLU A 118 -4.47 5.96 5.23
N PRO A 119 -4.78 7.27 5.21
CA PRO A 119 -5.99 7.75 4.53
C PRO A 119 -6.02 7.40 3.03
N ALA A 120 -4.89 7.51 2.33
CA ALA A 120 -4.80 7.13 0.92
C ALA A 120 -4.98 5.62 0.71
N VAL A 121 -4.41 4.77 1.57
CA VAL A 121 -4.64 3.31 1.53
C VAL A 121 -6.13 2.99 1.69
N GLN A 122 -6.80 3.62 2.66
CA GLN A 122 -8.24 3.42 2.90
C GLN A 122 -9.08 3.91 1.71
N LYS A 123 -8.73 5.05 1.12
CA LYS A 123 -9.43 5.59 -0.06
C LYS A 123 -9.24 4.68 -1.29
N ALA A 124 -8.02 4.22 -1.55
CA ALA A 124 -7.73 3.25 -2.60
C ALA A 124 -8.46 1.91 -2.37
N ALA A 125 -8.51 1.43 -1.12
CA ALA A 125 -9.24 0.22 -0.76
C ALA A 125 -10.75 0.36 -1.04
N LYS A 126 -11.37 1.48 -0.67
CA LYS A 126 -12.78 1.78 -1.01
C LYS A 126 -13.03 1.80 -2.51
N ALA A 127 -12.17 2.50 -3.26
CA ALA A 127 -12.28 2.59 -4.71
C ALA A 127 -12.14 1.22 -5.39
N ALA A 128 -11.26 0.35 -4.88
CA ALA A 128 -11.12 -1.02 -5.36
C ALA A 128 -12.40 -1.85 -5.15
N TRP A 129 -13.06 -1.74 -3.99
CA TRP A 129 -14.32 -2.45 -3.78
C TRP A 129 -15.49 -1.87 -4.57
N ALA A 130 -15.52 -0.56 -4.78
CA ALA A 130 -16.55 0.11 -5.57
C ALA A 130 -16.46 -0.22 -7.07
N SER A 131 -15.29 -0.67 -7.55
CA SER A 131 -15.02 -0.99 -8.96
C SER A 131 -15.05 -2.49 -9.28
N LEU A 132 -15.62 -3.32 -8.41
CA LEU A 132 -15.69 -4.77 -8.65
C LEU A 132 -16.49 -5.11 -9.91
N GLU A 133 -15.84 -5.81 -10.83
CA GLU A 133 -16.46 -6.37 -12.04
C GLU A 133 -16.02 -7.81 -12.29
N PRO A 134 -16.79 -8.63 -13.02
CA PRO A 134 -16.36 -9.97 -13.43
C PRO A 134 -15.01 -9.93 -14.14
N ALA A 135 -14.09 -10.80 -13.73
CA ALA A 135 -12.73 -10.82 -14.23
C ALA A 135 -12.23 -12.25 -14.49
N HIS A 136 -11.28 -12.38 -15.41
CA HIS A 136 -10.50 -13.59 -15.63
C HIS A 136 -9.07 -13.39 -15.13
N MET A 137 -8.48 -14.43 -14.54
CA MET A 137 -7.09 -14.42 -14.10
C MET A 137 -6.26 -15.31 -15.03
N GLY A 138 -5.15 -14.77 -15.53
CA GLY A 138 -4.14 -15.50 -16.29
C GLY A 138 -2.77 -15.33 -15.64
N ILE A 139 -1.89 -16.32 -15.82
CA ILE A 139 -0.52 -16.29 -15.31
C ILE A 139 0.42 -16.52 -16.49
N GLY A 140 1.45 -15.69 -16.60
CA GLY A 140 2.56 -15.85 -17.54
C GLY A 140 3.88 -15.75 -16.79
N THR A 141 4.89 -16.48 -17.24
CA THR A 141 6.24 -16.42 -16.68
C THR A 141 7.25 -16.28 -17.82
N VAL A 142 8.34 -15.55 -17.57
CA VAL A 142 9.46 -15.37 -18.47
C VAL A 142 10.75 -15.43 -17.65
N GLN A 143 11.82 -15.96 -18.22
CA GLN A 143 13.16 -15.86 -17.64
C GLN A 143 13.88 -14.69 -18.30
N SER A 144 14.42 -13.78 -17.48
CA SER A 144 15.26 -12.66 -17.90
C SER A 144 16.73 -12.97 -17.65
#